data_AF-A0A067SMY9-F1
#
_entry.id   AF-A0A067SMY9-F1
#
_cell.length_a   1.000
_cell.length_b   1.000
_cell.length_c   1.000
_cell.angle_alpha   90.00
_cell.angle_beta   90.00
_cell.angle_gamma   90.00
#
_symmetry.space_group_name_H-M   'P 1'
#
loop_
_entity.id
_entity.type
_entity.pdbx_description
1 polymer ?
#
loop_
_entity_poly.entity_id
_entity_poly.type
_entity_poly.pdbx_seq_one_letter_code
_entity_poly.pdbx_strand_id
1 'polypeptide(L)'
;MSDALASHIEKLLLCLVLFIGFIGFADGRFTAPICAPDNNCIQKNSQGTWCYIPAPSTSGGTPDCVGPSFKTPDMTPFIAVHIKQGLSIAYYNEVDTALLGDANYSIPVALGRVVLCASGAWAGSFQTQCLPTQQDNNMWPQFNSECIVSIAQDFVSDGCYVPKSGNILTDDPSTSTLKLPPGSLSAPLSSPTRSLHIITPTLTTFIEPTISTIVTNGVTQTIVVAPFNASSNGPNQSKGVVLPIVLPLFFVILVALGVFVWWYKKRARERRYFAGPPPFDGPPPQWEPGDGK
;
A
#
# COMPACT_ATOMS: atom_id res chain seq x y z
N MET A 1 17.17 -41.79 -18.91
CA MET A 1 16.66 -41.48 -17.55
C MET A 1 16.74 -39.98 -17.21
N SER A 2 17.57 -39.21 -17.92
CA SER A 2 17.68 -37.74 -17.85
C SER A 2 16.39 -36.99 -18.23
N ASP A 3 15.70 -37.46 -19.26
CA ASP A 3 14.64 -36.66 -19.91
C ASP A 3 13.36 -36.61 -19.07
N ALA A 4 13.10 -37.66 -18.30
CA ALA A 4 11.99 -37.70 -17.35
C ALA A 4 12.21 -36.75 -16.16
N LEU A 5 13.47 -36.48 -15.78
CA LEU A 5 13.79 -35.53 -14.70
C LEU A 5 13.59 -34.09 -15.17
N ALA A 6 14.00 -33.77 -16.40
CA ALA A 6 13.82 -32.44 -16.99
C ALA A 6 12.33 -32.06 -17.09
N SER A 7 11.47 -32.99 -17.53
CA SER A 7 10.02 -32.74 -17.64
C SER A 7 9.35 -32.47 -16.29
N HIS A 8 9.83 -33.10 -15.21
CA HIS A 8 9.28 -32.86 -13.87
C HIS A 8 9.69 -31.50 -13.29
N ILE A 9 10.90 -31.03 -13.60
CA ILE A 9 11.40 -29.72 -13.15
C ILE A 9 10.65 -28.59 -13.86
N GLU A 10 10.40 -28.70 -15.17
CA GLU A 10 9.58 -27.72 -15.90
C GLU A 10 8.17 -27.58 -15.32
N LYS A 11 7.49 -28.70 -15.04
CA LYS A 11 6.13 -28.67 -14.45
C LYS A 11 6.13 -28.06 -13.05
N LEU A 12 7.15 -28.31 -12.24
CA LEU A 12 7.27 -27.74 -10.90
C LEU A 12 7.53 -26.22 -10.96
N LEU A 13 8.40 -25.78 -11.88
CA LEU A 13 8.69 -24.35 -12.09
C LEU A 13 7.45 -23.61 -12.59
N LEU A 14 6.67 -24.21 -13.49
CA LEU A 14 5.45 -23.62 -14.03
C LEU A 14 4.35 -23.52 -12.96
N CYS A 15 4.21 -24.53 -12.10
CA CYS A 15 3.35 -24.44 -10.91
C CYS A 15 3.81 -23.34 -9.94
N LEU A 16 5.11 -23.20 -9.70
CA LEU A 16 5.65 -22.16 -8.81
C LEU A 16 5.40 -20.76 -9.36
N VAL A 17 5.63 -20.55 -10.67
CA VAL A 17 5.37 -19.27 -11.35
C VAL A 17 3.88 -18.91 -11.34
N LEU A 18 2.99 -19.90 -11.57
CA LEU A 18 1.56 -19.70 -11.40
C LEU A 18 1.19 -19.34 -9.95
N PHE A 19 1.76 -20.03 -8.96
CA PHE A 19 1.49 -19.75 -7.54
C PHE A 19 1.98 -18.35 -7.12
N ILE A 20 3.15 -17.92 -7.59
CA ILE A 20 3.68 -16.57 -7.35
C ILE A 20 2.81 -15.51 -8.07
N GLY A 21 2.29 -15.82 -9.26
CA GLY A 21 1.33 -14.96 -9.97
C GLY A 21 -0.04 -14.85 -9.28
N PHE A 22 -0.42 -15.84 -8.47
CA PHE A 22 -1.64 -15.80 -7.64
C PHE A 22 -1.44 -15.10 -6.29
N ILE A 23 -0.21 -14.78 -5.88
CA ILE A 23 0.05 -13.71 -4.90
C ILE A 23 -0.10 -12.38 -5.66
N GLY A 24 -1.28 -12.19 -6.25
CA GLY A 24 -1.68 -10.92 -6.80
C GLY A 24 -1.59 -9.90 -5.69
N PHE A 25 -0.89 -8.81 -5.97
CA PHE A 25 -0.94 -7.59 -5.20
C PHE A 25 -2.38 -7.40 -4.74
N ALA A 26 -2.59 -7.43 -3.42
CA ALA A 26 -3.89 -7.10 -2.86
C ALA A 26 -4.13 -5.64 -3.28
N ASP A 27 -4.86 -5.46 -4.37
CA ASP A 27 -5.35 -4.19 -4.85
C ASP A 27 -6.44 -3.76 -3.88
N GLY A 28 -6.05 -3.05 -2.85
CA GLY A 28 -6.96 -2.13 -2.24
C GLY A 28 -6.69 -0.74 -2.77
N ARG A 29 -7.72 -0.21 -3.40
CA ARG A 29 -7.79 1.06 -4.08
C ARG A 29 -9.27 1.28 -4.31
N PHE A 30 -9.67 2.52 -4.47
CA PHE A 30 -10.95 2.74 -5.12
C PHE A 30 -10.89 2.12 -6.53
N THR A 31 -11.78 1.16 -6.80
CA THR A 31 -11.90 0.50 -8.12
C THR A 31 -13.17 0.92 -8.84
N ALA A 32 -14.16 1.44 -8.11
CA ALA A 32 -15.42 1.92 -8.64
C ALA A 32 -15.84 3.21 -7.91
N PRO A 33 -16.59 4.10 -8.57
CA PRO A 33 -17.19 5.24 -7.89
C PRO A 33 -18.17 4.74 -6.83
N ILE A 34 -18.13 5.38 -5.67
CA ILE A 34 -18.98 5.06 -4.53
C ILE A 34 -19.63 6.33 -4.02
N CYS A 35 -20.89 6.23 -3.66
CA CYS A 35 -21.65 7.34 -3.08
C CYS A 35 -22.41 6.84 -1.87
N ALA A 36 -22.35 7.61 -0.80
CA ALA A 36 -23.28 7.49 0.31
C ALA A 36 -24.65 8.07 -0.11
N PRO A 37 -25.77 7.63 0.49
CA PRO A 37 -27.13 8.14 0.24
C PRO A 37 -27.33 9.62 0.55
N ASP A 38 -26.42 10.24 1.31
CA ASP A 38 -26.41 11.69 1.52
C ASP A 38 -25.75 12.46 0.37
N ASN A 39 -25.28 11.76 -0.67
CA ASN A 39 -24.56 12.27 -1.85
C ASN A 39 -23.11 12.70 -1.58
N ASN A 40 -22.50 12.28 -0.48
CA ASN A 40 -21.03 12.28 -0.40
C ASN A 40 -20.53 11.16 -1.32
N CYS A 41 -19.61 11.47 -2.23
CA CYS A 41 -19.12 10.52 -3.24
C CYS A 41 -17.61 10.50 -3.33
N ILE A 42 -17.01 9.34 -3.62
CA ILE A 42 -15.64 9.22 -4.13
C ILE A 42 -15.72 8.75 -5.57
N GLN A 43 -15.21 9.58 -6.49
CA GLN A 43 -15.22 9.30 -7.92
C GLN A 43 -13.99 9.87 -8.62
N LYS A 44 -13.68 9.34 -9.81
CA LYS A 44 -12.56 9.86 -10.61
C LYS A 44 -12.89 11.22 -11.22
N ASN A 45 -11.95 12.16 -11.15
CA ASN A 45 -12.01 13.41 -11.91
C ASN A 45 -11.66 13.17 -13.40
N SER A 46 -11.64 14.24 -14.21
CA SER A 46 -11.29 14.16 -15.64
C SER A 46 -9.86 13.69 -15.92
N GLN A 47 -8.97 13.73 -14.93
CA GLN A 47 -7.59 13.26 -15.02
C GLN A 47 -7.43 11.80 -14.55
N GLY A 48 -8.51 11.18 -14.09
CA GLY A 48 -8.51 9.80 -13.58
C GLY A 48 -8.12 9.66 -12.11
N THR A 49 -7.93 10.77 -11.37
CA THR A 49 -7.63 10.78 -9.94
C THR A 49 -8.90 10.62 -9.11
N TRP A 50 -8.87 9.79 -8.08
CA TRP A 50 -9.98 9.62 -7.14
C TRP A 50 -10.12 10.83 -6.24
N CYS A 51 -11.31 11.42 -6.24
CA CYS A 51 -11.61 12.63 -5.49
C CYS A 51 -12.90 12.49 -4.70
N TYR A 52 -12.90 13.08 -3.52
CA TYR A 52 -14.09 13.19 -2.69
C TYR A 52 -14.91 14.40 -3.11
N ILE A 53 -16.19 14.16 -3.37
CA ILE A 53 -17.18 15.16 -3.74
C ILE A 53 -18.19 15.22 -2.60
N PRO A 54 -18.14 16.28 -1.77
CA PRO A 54 -19.06 16.42 -0.67
C PRO A 54 -20.48 16.73 -1.15
N ALA A 55 -21.45 16.30 -0.37
CA ALA A 55 -22.84 16.61 -0.65
C ALA A 55 -23.13 18.12 -0.53
N PRO A 56 -24.03 18.67 -1.37
CA PRO A 56 -24.39 20.08 -1.29
C PRO A 56 -25.06 20.47 0.04
N SER A 57 -25.70 19.51 0.71
CA SER A 57 -26.50 19.74 1.93
C SER A 57 -25.74 19.57 3.24
N THR A 58 -24.51 19.04 3.23
CA THR A 58 -23.70 18.80 4.45
C THR A 58 -22.79 19.96 4.83
N SER A 59 -23.08 21.18 4.36
CA SER A 59 -22.30 22.40 4.65
C SER A 59 -22.31 22.85 6.12
N GLY A 60 -22.77 22.02 7.05
CA GLY A 60 -22.85 22.28 8.49
C GLY A 60 -22.27 21.15 9.33
N GLY A 61 -21.09 20.62 8.92
CA GLY A 61 -20.38 19.58 9.67
C GLY A 61 -20.30 19.90 11.17
N THR A 62 -20.33 18.86 12.00
CA THR A 62 -20.25 19.02 13.45
C THR A 62 -18.91 19.64 13.83
N PRO A 63 -18.87 20.69 14.69
CA PRO A 63 -17.61 21.31 15.08
C PRO A 63 -16.69 20.34 15.84
N ASP A 64 -17.27 19.36 16.53
CA ASP A 64 -16.56 18.39 17.33
C ASP A 64 -16.78 16.96 16.83
N CYS A 65 -15.68 16.29 16.49
CA CYS A 65 -15.63 14.87 16.14
C CYS A 65 -15.51 13.95 17.34
N VAL A 66 -15.97 14.44 18.50
CA VAL A 66 -15.98 13.69 19.74
C VAL A 66 -17.20 12.78 19.69
N GLY A 67 -17.00 11.62 19.10
CA GLY A 67 -18.03 10.61 19.03
C GLY A 67 -18.53 10.18 20.42
N PRO A 68 -19.80 9.76 20.59
CA PRO A 68 -20.21 9.11 21.82
C PRO A 68 -19.32 7.88 22.07
N SER A 69 -18.78 7.75 23.29
CA SER A 69 -17.65 6.88 23.69
C SER A 69 -17.78 5.38 23.36
N PHE A 70 -18.88 4.92 22.78
CA PHE A 70 -19.17 3.51 22.52
C PHE A 70 -19.36 3.16 21.04
N LYS A 71 -19.48 4.12 20.11
CA LYS A 71 -19.79 3.82 18.70
C LYS A 71 -18.83 4.40 17.67
N THR A 72 -17.99 5.34 18.09
CA THR A 72 -17.19 6.19 17.20
C THR A 72 -15.86 6.43 17.89
N PRO A 73 -14.73 5.99 17.31
CA PRO A 73 -13.43 6.45 17.76
C PRO A 73 -13.37 7.98 17.64
N ASP A 74 -12.61 8.63 18.50
CA ASP A 74 -12.33 10.06 18.37
C ASP A 74 -11.60 10.30 17.03
N MET A 75 -12.28 10.99 16.10
CA MET A 75 -11.74 11.27 14.76
C MET A 75 -10.93 12.57 14.70
N THR A 76 -10.95 13.35 15.77
CA THR A 76 -10.22 14.62 15.89
C THR A 76 -8.73 14.50 15.52
N PRO A 77 -7.96 13.50 16.02
CA PRO A 77 -6.54 13.41 15.66
C PRO A 77 -6.32 13.08 14.19
N PHE A 78 -7.17 12.26 13.57
CA PHE A 78 -7.06 11.93 12.15
C PHE A 78 -7.34 13.14 11.27
N ILE A 79 -8.37 13.92 11.59
CA ILE A 79 -8.66 15.17 10.88
C ILE A 79 -7.49 16.14 11.02
N ALA A 80 -6.96 16.31 12.23
CA ALA A 80 -5.86 17.23 12.48
C ALA A 80 -4.59 16.90 11.69
N VAL A 81 -4.30 15.61 11.47
CA VAL A 81 -3.21 15.14 10.61
C VAL A 81 -3.58 15.29 9.13
N HIS A 82 -4.80 14.92 8.75
CA HIS A 82 -5.28 14.94 7.37
C HIS A 82 -5.31 16.33 6.75
N ILE A 83 -5.80 17.34 7.48
CA ILE A 83 -5.87 18.72 6.96
C ILE A 83 -4.49 19.40 6.82
N LYS A 84 -3.44 18.83 7.45
CA LYS A 84 -2.06 19.37 7.39
C LYS A 84 -1.21 18.75 6.28
N GLN A 85 -1.67 17.69 5.64
CA GLN A 85 -0.99 17.07 4.51
C GLN A 85 -1.55 17.55 3.16
N GLY A 86 -0.97 17.07 2.06
CA GLY A 86 -1.39 17.42 0.68
C GLY A 86 -2.32 16.42 0.00
N LEU A 87 -2.67 15.29 0.61
CA LEU A 87 -3.51 14.26 -0.03
C LEU A 87 -4.98 14.48 0.33
N SER A 88 -5.87 14.58 -0.67
CA SER A 88 -7.31 14.71 -0.47
C SER A 88 -7.95 13.44 0.05
N ILE A 89 -7.37 12.28 -0.23
CA ILE A 89 -7.82 10.98 0.30
C ILE A 89 -6.63 10.24 0.87
N ALA A 90 -6.74 9.81 2.12
CA ALA A 90 -5.67 9.09 2.81
C ALA A 90 -6.21 8.08 3.82
N TYR A 91 -5.40 7.06 4.06
CA TYR A 91 -5.68 6.01 5.03
C TYR A 91 -4.70 6.09 6.19
N TYR A 92 -5.19 5.85 7.39
CA TYR A 92 -4.44 5.95 8.63
C TYR A 92 -4.61 4.70 9.48
N ASN A 93 -3.59 4.38 10.25
CA ASN A 93 -3.68 3.36 11.28
C ASN A 93 -4.49 3.89 12.47
N GLU A 94 -5.55 3.19 12.87
CA GLU A 94 -6.43 3.62 13.96
C GLU A 94 -5.69 3.77 15.32
N VAL A 95 -4.57 3.06 15.51
CA VAL A 95 -3.87 3.01 16.81
C VAL A 95 -2.95 4.21 17.02
N ASP A 96 -2.17 4.60 16.00
CA ASP A 96 -1.10 5.60 16.12
C ASP A 96 -1.26 6.77 15.15
N THR A 97 -2.36 6.83 14.38
CA THR A 97 -2.66 7.87 13.39
C THR A 97 -1.61 7.98 12.26
N ALA A 98 -0.74 6.97 12.12
CA ALA A 98 0.28 6.97 11.08
C ALA A 98 -0.36 6.86 9.70
N LEU A 99 0.14 7.65 8.74
CA LEU A 99 -0.26 7.58 7.34
C LEU A 99 0.13 6.22 6.78
N LEU A 100 -0.85 5.47 6.30
CA LEU A 100 -0.67 4.18 5.63
C LEU A 100 -0.53 4.34 4.12
N GLY A 101 -1.25 5.30 3.53
CA GLY A 101 -1.14 5.62 2.11
C GLY A 101 -2.25 6.54 1.60
N ASP A 102 -2.27 6.72 0.28
CA ASP A 102 -3.18 7.60 -0.46
C ASP A 102 -4.45 6.86 -0.93
N ALA A 103 -5.17 7.41 -1.92
CA ALA A 103 -6.36 6.78 -2.53
C ALA A 103 -6.12 5.39 -3.16
N ASN A 104 -4.86 5.00 -3.40
CA ASN A 104 -4.48 3.69 -3.92
C ASN A 104 -3.97 2.75 -2.81
N TYR A 105 -4.10 3.14 -1.54
CA TYR A 105 -3.73 2.30 -0.43
C TYR A 105 -4.64 1.11 -0.31
N SER A 106 -4.00 -0.04 -0.12
CA SER A 106 -4.68 -1.31 -0.08
C SER A 106 -4.98 -1.77 1.33
N ILE A 107 -6.26 -1.93 1.66
CA ILE A 107 -6.65 -2.41 2.99
C ILE A 107 -6.46 -3.93 3.03
N PRO A 108 -5.46 -4.44 3.76
CA PRO A 108 -5.26 -5.88 3.90
C PRO A 108 -6.44 -6.49 4.68
N VAL A 109 -7.00 -7.60 4.17
CA VAL A 109 -8.13 -8.35 4.75
C VAL A 109 -7.91 -8.89 6.17
N ALA A 110 -6.77 -8.61 6.81
CA ALA A 110 -6.38 -9.18 8.11
C ALA A 110 -5.65 -8.20 9.06
N LEU A 111 -5.37 -6.95 8.68
CA LEU A 111 -4.59 -6.04 9.55
C LEU A 111 -5.42 -4.88 10.05
N GLY A 112 -5.64 -4.89 11.36
CA GLY A 112 -6.01 -3.71 12.14
C GLY A 112 -7.33 -3.07 11.76
N ARG A 113 -7.60 -1.94 12.41
CA ARG A 113 -8.67 -1.03 11.97
C ARG A 113 -7.99 0.15 11.29
N VAL A 114 -8.50 0.53 10.13
CA VAL A 114 -7.97 1.60 9.30
C VAL A 114 -8.99 2.75 9.31
N VAL A 115 -8.51 3.98 9.37
CA VAL A 115 -9.35 5.17 9.22
C VAL A 115 -9.12 5.75 7.84
N LEU A 116 -10.19 5.88 7.06
CA LEU A 116 -10.19 6.62 5.80
C LEU A 116 -10.56 8.07 6.13
N CYS A 117 -9.74 9.02 5.70
CA CYS A 117 -10.15 10.42 5.63
C CYS A 117 -10.13 10.91 4.18
N ALA A 118 -11.16 11.66 3.84
CA ALA A 118 -11.37 12.21 2.52
C ALA A 118 -11.84 13.65 2.63
N SER A 119 -11.25 14.54 1.85
CA SER A 119 -11.61 15.95 1.81
C SER A 119 -11.86 16.41 0.39
N GLY A 120 -12.72 17.42 0.28
CA GLY A 120 -13.23 17.86 -1.01
C GLY A 120 -13.86 19.23 -0.93
N ALA A 121 -14.22 19.73 -2.11
CA ALA A 121 -14.92 20.99 -2.26
C ALA A 121 -16.13 20.83 -3.16
N TRP A 122 -17.23 21.47 -2.78
CA TRP A 122 -18.43 21.59 -3.60
C TRP A 122 -18.97 23.01 -3.51
N ALA A 123 -19.15 23.66 -4.66
CA ALA A 123 -19.69 25.03 -4.75
C ALA A 123 -18.99 26.06 -3.84
N GLY A 124 -17.68 25.90 -3.61
CA GLY A 124 -16.88 26.79 -2.74
C GLY A 124 -16.93 26.47 -1.25
N SER A 125 -17.73 25.48 -0.83
CA SER A 125 -17.71 24.92 0.52
C SER A 125 -16.74 23.75 0.59
N PHE A 126 -16.04 23.63 1.72
CA PHE A 126 -15.05 22.60 1.97
C PHE A 126 -15.54 21.65 3.05
N GLN A 127 -15.19 20.37 2.90
CA GLN A 127 -15.60 19.34 3.83
C GLN A 127 -14.51 18.29 3.93
N THR A 128 -14.27 17.79 5.14
CA THR A 128 -13.46 16.60 5.41
C THR A 128 -14.32 15.59 6.14
N GLN A 129 -14.29 14.35 5.70
CA GLN A 129 -14.95 13.21 6.31
C GLN A 129 -13.89 12.18 6.72
N CYS A 130 -13.95 11.71 7.96
CA CYS A 130 -13.13 10.59 8.43
C CYS A 130 -14.04 9.48 8.96
N LEU A 131 -13.77 8.23 8.59
CA LEU A 131 -14.56 7.07 9.02
C LEU A 131 -13.68 5.82 9.14
N PRO A 132 -14.00 4.89 10.07
CA PRO A 132 -13.31 3.62 10.14
C PRO A 132 -13.75 2.74 8.97
N THR A 133 -12.79 2.13 8.29
CA THR A 133 -13.02 1.23 7.16
C THR A 133 -12.28 -0.09 7.37
N GLN A 134 -12.82 -1.15 6.76
CA GLN A 134 -12.30 -2.51 6.84
C GLN A 134 -12.10 -3.15 5.46
N GLN A 135 -12.55 -2.48 4.40
CA GLN A 135 -12.58 -3.02 3.05
C GLN A 135 -12.48 -1.87 2.04
N ASP A 136 -11.97 -2.19 0.86
CA ASP A 136 -11.89 -1.24 -0.24
C ASP A 136 -13.29 -0.86 -0.72
N ASN A 137 -13.40 0.33 -1.32
CA ASN A 137 -14.68 0.90 -1.77
C ASN A 137 -15.74 1.01 -0.65
N ASN A 138 -15.34 0.94 0.62
CA ASN A 138 -16.26 1.10 1.73
C ASN A 138 -16.16 2.52 2.31
N MET A 139 -17.05 3.39 1.84
CA MET A 139 -17.29 4.73 2.39
C MET A 139 -18.59 4.79 3.20
N TRP A 140 -19.22 3.63 3.43
CA TRP A 140 -20.46 3.55 4.19
C TRP A 140 -20.15 3.18 5.64
N PRO A 141 -20.36 4.08 6.61
CA PRO A 141 -20.15 3.72 8.00
C PRO A 141 -21.17 2.65 8.40
N GLN A 142 -20.71 1.45 8.75
CA GLN A 142 -21.61 0.40 9.24
C GLN A 142 -22.33 0.78 10.56
N PHE A 143 -21.86 1.84 11.25
CA PHE A 143 -22.35 2.21 12.58
C PHE A 143 -22.55 3.73 12.77
N ASN A 144 -22.78 4.49 11.70
CA ASN A 144 -22.80 5.97 11.74
C ASN A 144 -21.54 6.55 12.39
N SER A 145 -20.40 5.89 12.15
CA SER A 145 -19.15 6.21 12.82
C SER A 145 -18.27 7.19 12.05
N GLU A 146 -18.87 7.94 11.16
CA GLU A 146 -18.21 9.00 10.41
C GLU A 146 -18.17 10.28 11.23
N CYS A 147 -17.09 11.05 11.06
CA CYS A 147 -17.09 12.44 11.40
C CYS A 147 -16.96 13.29 10.14
N ILE A 148 -17.78 14.32 10.04
CA ILE A 148 -17.78 15.29 8.95
C ILE A 148 -17.57 16.68 9.55
N VAL A 149 -16.53 17.37 9.08
CA VAL A 149 -16.21 18.75 9.45
C VAL A 149 -16.18 19.66 8.23
N SER A 150 -16.60 20.91 8.39
CA SER A 150 -16.62 21.92 7.32
C SER A 150 -15.26 22.62 7.14
N ILE A 151 -14.17 21.84 7.19
CA ILE A 151 -12.80 22.29 6.95
C ILE A 151 -12.13 21.31 5.98
N ALA A 152 -11.08 21.76 5.30
CA ALA A 152 -10.26 20.93 4.43
C ALA A 152 -8.82 21.45 4.43
N GLN A 153 -7.94 20.78 3.70
CA GLN A 153 -6.54 21.12 3.58
C GLN A 153 -6.36 22.52 2.98
N ASP A 154 -5.33 23.22 3.45
CA ASP A 154 -4.87 24.47 2.82
C ASP A 154 -4.08 24.23 1.53
N PHE A 155 -3.66 22.99 1.27
CA PHE A 155 -2.90 22.56 0.10
C PHE A 155 -3.31 21.15 -0.32
N VAL A 156 -3.47 20.90 -1.62
CA VAL A 156 -3.81 19.59 -2.17
C VAL A 156 -2.98 19.33 -3.43
N SER A 157 -2.18 18.25 -3.43
CA SER A 157 -1.26 17.91 -4.52
C SER A 157 -1.87 16.95 -5.54
N ASP A 158 -2.96 16.25 -5.22
CA ASP A 158 -3.57 15.26 -6.12
C ASP A 158 -4.53 15.87 -7.17
N GLY A 159 -4.75 17.19 -7.12
CA GLY A 159 -5.56 17.91 -8.09
C GLY A 159 -7.07 17.71 -7.93
N CYS A 160 -7.54 17.22 -6.77
CA CYS A 160 -8.97 16.96 -6.57
C CYS A 160 -9.83 18.22 -6.37
N TYR A 161 -9.28 19.25 -5.72
CA TYR A 161 -9.93 20.54 -5.58
C TYR A 161 -8.88 21.64 -5.40
N VAL A 162 -9.30 22.89 -5.57
CA VAL A 162 -8.45 24.06 -5.31
C VAL A 162 -8.77 24.59 -3.92
N PRO A 163 -7.82 24.55 -2.97
CA PRO A 163 -8.00 25.11 -1.63
C PRO A 163 -8.31 26.60 -1.66
N LYS A 164 -9.02 27.08 -0.64
CA LYS A 164 -9.40 28.50 -0.52
C LYS A 164 -8.20 29.45 -0.47
N SER A 165 -7.08 28.98 0.07
CA SER A 165 -5.81 29.72 0.12
C SER A 165 -5.26 30.03 -1.27
N GLY A 166 -5.71 29.35 -2.32
CA GLY A 166 -5.29 29.56 -3.71
C GLY A 166 -3.81 29.22 -3.98
N ASN A 167 -3.09 28.70 -2.98
CA ASN A 167 -1.68 28.34 -3.12
C ASN A 167 -1.57 26.99 -3.81
N ILE A 168 -1.66 27.00 -5.14
CA ILE A 168 -1.22 25.89 -5.98
C ILE A 168 0.30 26.00 -6.06
N LEU A 169 1.02 25.28 -5.20
CA LEU A 169 2.42 24.97 -5.47
C LEU A 169 2.40 23.96 -6.60
N THR A 170 2.41 24.47 -7.84
CA THR A 170 2.71 23.67 -9.02
C THR A 170 4.05 22.99 -8.73
N ASP A 171 4.10 21.66 -8.84
CA ASP A 171 5.28 20.79 -8.60
C ASP A 171 6.44 21.04 -9.59
N ASP A 172 6.77 22.30 -9.87
CA ASP A 172 8.03 22.69 -10.45
C ASP A 172 8.90 23.38 -9.38
N PRO A 173 9.74 22.62 -8.64
CA PRO A 173 10.71 23.21 -7.71
C PRO A 173 11.77 24.08 -8.41
N SER A 174 11.73 24.23 -9.74
CA SER A 174 12.71 25.03 -10.49
C SER A 174 12.25 26.45 -10.84
N THR A 175 10.98 26.82 -10.60
CA THR A 175 10.48 28.12 -11.10
C THR A 175 9.43 28.80 -10.24
N SER A 176 9.59 28.82 -8.90
CA SER A 176 8.84 29.78 -8.06
C SER A 176 9.48 31.17 -8.15
N THR A 177 9.27 31.87 -9.27
CA THR A 177 9.38 33.33 -9.30
C THR A 177 8.02 33.90 -8.90
N LEU A 178 7.91 34.37 -7.66
CA LEU A 178 6.78 35.14 -7.14
C LEU A 178 6.49 36.32 -8.10
N LYS A 179 5.43 36.20 -8.90
CA LYS A 179 4.94 37.29 -9.74
C LYS A 179 4.12 38.24 -8.88
N LEU A 180 4.79 39.24 -8.30
CA LEU A 180 4.13 40.39 -7.68
C LEU A 180 3.24 41.13 -8.71
N PRO A 181 2.11 41.72 -8.29
CA PRO A 181 1.20 42.42 -9.21
C PRO A 181 1.90 43.61 -9.88
N PRO A 182 1.68 43.84 -11.20
CA PRO A 182 2.42 44.85 -11.94
C PRO A 182 1.88 46.26 -11.67
N GLY A 183 2.61 47.03 -10.88
CA GLY A 183 2.61 48.49 -10.93
C GLY A 183 3.71 48.97 -11.87
N SER A 184 3.32 49.37 -13.08
CA SER A 184 3.98 50.32 -14.01
C SER A 184 5.51 50.51 -13.95
N LEU A 185 6.23 50.03 -14.98
CA LEU A 185 7.04 50.83 -15.93
C LEU A 185 8.05 49.94 -16.71
N SER A 186 7.91 49.97 -18.04
CA SER A 186 8.93 49.89 -19.11
C SER A 186 9.91 48.70 -19.24
N ALA A 187 9.94 48.15 -20.47
CA ALA A 187 10.73 47.07 -21.11
C ALA A 187 12.28 47.20 -21.04
N PRO A 188 13.14 46.31 -21.64
CA PRO A 188 12.86 45.17 -22.55
C PRO A 188 13.69 43.85 -22.38
N LEU A 189 13.08 42.77 -22.89
CA LEU A 189 13.58 41.61 -23.66
C LEU A 189 15.04 41.08 -23.49
N SER A 190 15.18 39.85 -22.97
CA SER A 190 16.29 38.92 -23.32
C SER A 190 15.93 37.44 -23.07
N SER A 191 16.38 36.58 -24.00
CA SER A 191 16.08 35.15 -24.22
C SER A 191 16.46 34.16 -23.10
N PRO A 192 15.94 32.91 -23.10
CA PRO A 192 16.24 31.93 -22.05
C PRO A 192 17.40 30.98 -22.42
N THR A 193 18.34 30.82 -21.49
CA THR A 193 19.35 29.75 -21.51
C THR A 193 18.91 28.64 -20.55
N ARG A 194 18.60 27.45 -21.09
CA ARG A 194 18.28 26.25 -20.28
C ARG A 194 19.58 25.65 -19.73
N SER A 195 19.74 25.67 -18.40
CA SER A 195 20.77 24.90 -17.69
C SER A 195 20.14 23.66 -17.08
N LEU A 196 20.75 22.49 -17.30
CA LEU A 196 20.31 21.20 -16.80
C LEU A 196 21.03 20.91 -15.47
N HIS A 197 20.30 20.69 -14.38
CA HIS A 197 20.86 20.21 -13.12
C HIS A 197 20.14 18.94 -12.67
N ILE A 198 20.92 17.87 -12.52
CA ILE A 198 20.50 16.57 -12.02
C ILE A 198 20.71 16.60 -10.50
N ILE A 199 19.64 16.44 -9.72
CA ILE A 199 19.74 16.27 -8.27
C ILE A 199 19.58 14.79 -7.95
N THR A 200 20.63 14.21 -7.39
CA THR A 200 20.65 12.84 -6.84
C THR A 200 20.14 12.89 -5.39
N PRO A 201 19.08 12.16 -5.00
CA PRO A 201 18.64 12.12 -3.61
C PRO A 201 19.59 11.25 -2.77
N THR A 202 20.21 11.86 -1.77
CA THR A 202 21.02 11.15 -0.76
C THR A 202 20.12 10.74 0.39
N LEU A 203 19.98 9.43 0.61
CA LEU A 203 19.26 8.86 1.75
C LEU A 203 20.14 8.96 3.01
N THR A 204 19.85 9.90 3.90
CA THR A 204 20.51 10.00 5.21
C THR A 204 19.58 9.50 6.31
N THR A 205 19.96 8.40 6.95
CA THR A 205 19.36 7.91 8.20
C THR A 205 19.73 8.84 9.35
N PHE A 206 18.78 9.62 9.86
CA PHE A 206 18.99 10.51 11.00
C PHE A 206 18.59 9.84 12.32
N ILE A 207 19.53 9.79 13.27
CA ILE A 207 19.35 9.30 14.64
C ILE A 207 19.10 10.49 15.62
N GLU A 208 19.20 11.73 15.15
CA GLU A 208 19.07 12.95 15.95
C GLU A 208 17.87 13.81 15.53
N PRO A 209 17.26 14.59 16.46
CA PRO A 209 16.18 15.50 16.14
C PRO A 209 16.64 16.50 15.07
N THR A 210 16.03 16.44 13.90
CA THR A 210 16.36 17.34 12.80
C THR A 210 15.38 18.51 12.84
N ILE A 211 15.92 19.71 13.05
CA ILE A 211 15.15 20.95 12.98
C ILE A 211 15.17 21.41 11.54
N SER A 212 14.03 21.31 10.86
CA SER A 212 13.87 21.87 9.51
C SER A 212 13.07 23.16 9.62
N THR A 213 13.67 24.26 9.18
CA THR A 213 12.99 25.55 9.13
C THR A 213 12.51 25.78 7.70
N ILE A 214 11.20 25.95 7.54
CA ILE A 214 10.58 26.28 6.26
C ILE A 214 10.11 27.72 6.37
N VAL A 215 10.59 28.57 5.47
CA VAL A 215 10.13 29.97 5.38
C VAL A 215 9.19 30.08 4.20
N THR A 216 7.92 30.37 4.47
CA THR A 216 6.88 30.60 3.45
C THR A 216 6.21 31.94 3.72
N ASN A 217 6.19 32.82 2.71
CA ASN A 217 5.58 34.16 2.78
C ASN A 217 6.10 35.05 3.93
N GLY A 218 7.38 34.96 4.27
CA GLY A 218 7.99 35.72 5.37
C GLY A 218 7.60 35.23 6.77
N VAL A 219 6.84 34.13 6.85
CA VAL A 219 6.55 33.43 8.11
C VAL A 219 7.47 32.22 8.21
N THR A 220 8.32 32.22 9.23
CA THR A 220 9.21 31.11 9.54
C THR A 220 8.46 30.06 10.36
N GLN A 221 8.26 28.87 9.80
CA GLN A 221 7.76 27.71 10.52
C GLN A 221 8.92 26.77 10.83
N THR A 222 9.13 26.52 12.12
CA THR A 222 10.15 25.58 12.59
C THR A 222 9.47 24.23 12.84
N ILE A 223 9.76 23.25 12.00
CA ILE A 223 9.30 21.87 12.19
C ILE A 223 10.40 21.13 12.94
N VAL A 224 10.14 20.87 14.21
CA VAL A 224 11.01 20.02 15.04
C VAL A 224 10.51 18.59 14.86
N VAL A 225 11.22 17.80 14.05
CA VAL A 225 10.95 16.37 13.93
C VAL A 225 11.65 15.69 15.11
N ALA A 226 10.89 15.44 16.18
CA ALA A 226 11.39 14.67 17.30
C ALA A 226 11.56 13.20 16.89
N PRO A 227 12.66 12.53 17.28
CA PRO A 227 12.80 11.09 17.06
C PRO A 227 11.68 10.36 17.78
N PHE A 228 11.03 9.44 17.05
CA PHE A 228 9.89 8.67 17.51
C PHE A 228 10.32 7.76 18.67
N ASN A 229 10.17 8.23 19.91
CA ASN A 229 10.45 7.43 21.09
C ASN A 229 9.20 6.61 21.43
N ALA A 230 8.99 5.52 20.68
CA ALA A 230 7.92 4.57 20.93
C ALA A 230 8.19 3.82 22.25
N SER A 231 7.71 4.37 23.36
CA SER A 231 7.64 3.65 24.64
C SER A 231 6.46 2.68 24.57
N SER A 232 6.68 1.47 24.03
CA SER A 232 5.67 0.41 23.97
C SER A 232 5.69 -0.45 25.24
N ASN A 233 5.11 0.07 26.33
CA ASN A 233 4.74 -0.75 27.49
C ASN A 233 3.21 -1.01 27.45
N GLY A 234 2.76 -1.75 26.44
CA GLY A 234 1.38 -2.23 26.33
C GLY A 234 1.37 -3.75 26.23
N PRO A 235 0.88 -4.48 27.24
CA PRO A 235 0.76 -5.93 27.14
C PRO A 235 -0.42 -6.29 26.24
N ASN A 236 -0.18 -7.14 25.23
CA ASN A 236 -1.16 -7.96 24.50
C ASN A 236 -1.79 -7.43 23.20
N GLN A 237 -1.00 -7.04 22.18
CA GLN A 237 -1.51 -6.89 20.81
C GLN A 237 -0.72 -7.58 19.68
N SER A 238 0.14 -8.57 19.97
CA SER A 238 0.90 -9.27 18.92
C SER A 238 0.13 -10.36 18.14
N LYS A 239 -1.19 -10.53 18.35
CA LYS A 239 -1.93 -11.66 17.77
C LYS A 239 -2.29 -11.53 16.27
N GLY A 240 -2.18 -10.35 15.67
CA GLY A 240 -2.60 -10.10 14.27
C GLY A 240 -1.50 -10.29 13.21
N VAL A 241 -0.22 -10.09 13.55
CA VAL A 241 0.88 -10.07 12.57
C VAL A 241 1.47 -11.47 12.33
N VAL A 242 1.30 -12.39 13.28
CA VAL A 242 1.93 -13.71 13.23
C VAL A 242 1.29 -14.62 12.17
N LEU A 243 -0.03 -14.51 11.96
CA LEU A 243 -0.76 -15.41 11.05
C LEU A 243 -0.34 -15.30 9.57
N PRO A 244 -0.22 -14.10 8.96
CA PRO A 244 0.17 -13.98 7.55
C PRO A 244 1.63 -14.38 7.28
N ILE A 245 2.49 -14.43 8.30
CA ILE A 245 3.89 -14.87 8.17
C ILE A 245 4.00 -16.38 8.41
N VAL A 246 3.25 -16.93 9.36
CA VAL A 246 3.28 -18.36 9.70
C VAL A 246 2.66 -19.22 8.60
N LEU A 247 1.58 -18.77 7.95
CA LEU A 247 0.92 -19.52 6.88
C LEU A 247 1.84 -19.84 5.67
N PRO A 248 2.55 -18.87 5.07
CA PRO A 248 3.46 -19.14 3.96
C PRO A 248 4.66 -19.97 4.40
N LEU A 249 5.21 -19.75 5.61
CA LEU A 249 6.29 -20.57 6.17
C LEU A 249 5.85 -22.03 6.33
N PHE A 250 4.65 -22.29 6.83
CA PHE A 250 4.10 -23.63 6.96
C PHE A 250 3.97 -24.32 5.59
N PHE A 251 3.51 -23.58 4.57
CA PHE A 251 3.41 -24.11 3.21
C PHE A 251 4.78 -24.46 2.61
N VAL A 252 5.80 -23.62 2.80
CA VAL A 252 7.18 -23.90 2.38
C VAL A 252 7.72 -25.16 3.07
N ILE A 253 7.46 -25.33 4.37
CA ILE A 253 7.88 -26.52 5.13
C ILE A 253 7.20 -27.78 4.57
N LEU A 254 5.89 -27.74 4.28
CA LEU A 254 5.17 -28.87 3.70
C LEU A 254 5.71 -29.28 2.33
N VAL A 255 6.04 -28.31 1.47
CA VAL A 255 6.66 -28.56 0.16
C VAL A 255 8.03 -29.20 0.34
N ALA A 256 8.86 -28.66 1.25
CA ALA A 256 10.19 -29.21 1.54
C ALA A 256 10.12 -30.66 2.06
N LEU A 257 9.17 -30.97 2.96
CA LEU A 257 8.94 -32.32 3.45
C LEU A 257 8.49 -33.26 2.32
N GLY A 258 7.61 -32.81 1.43
CA GLY A 258 7.19 -33.58 0.25
C GLY A 258 8.36 -33.94 -0.67
N VAL A 259 9.24 -32.98 -0.96
CA VAL A 259 10.47 -33.18 -1.75
C VAL A 259 11.41 -34.15 -1.04
N PHE A 260 11.59 -34.00 0.27
CA PHE A 260 12.46 -34.86 1.07
C PHE A 260 11.97 -36.32 1.08
N VAL A 261 10.68 -36.56 1.32
CA VAL A 261 10.08 -37.90 1.29
C VAL A 261 10.19 -38.53 -0.09
N TRP A 262 9.94 -37.75 -1.15
CA TRP A 262 10.11 -38.22 -2.52
C TRP A 262 11.56 -38.61 -2.83
N TRP A 263 12.52 -37.77 -2.45
CA TRP A 263 13.96 -38.02 -2.61
C TRP A 263 14.38 -39.29 -1.85
N TYR A 264 13.94 -39.44 -0.60
CA TYR A 264 14.24 -40.62 0.21
C TYR A 264 13.69 -41.91 -0.44
N LYS A 265 12.45 -41.89 -0.92
CA LYS A 265 11.82 -43.03 -1.60
C LYS A 265 12.52 -43.36 -2.92
N LYS A 266 13.03 -42.37 -3.65
CA LYS A 266 13.85 -42.58 -4.85
C LYS A 266 15.16 -43.29 -4.50
N ARG A 267 15.88 -42.80 -3.50
CA ARG A 267 17.17 -43.38 -3.07
C ARG A 267 17.02 -44.79 -2.50
N ALA A 268 15.91 -45.09 -1.82
CA ALA A 268 15.60 -46.44 -1.36
C ALA A 268 15.38 -47.44 -2.51
N ARG A 269 14.79 -46.99 -3.64
CA ARG A 269 14.62 -47.84 -4.83
C ARG A 269 15.97 -48.16 -5.49
N GLU A 270 16.85 -47.18 -5.60
CA GLU A 270 18.19 -47.38 -6.16
C GLU A 270 19.00 -48.41 -5.35
N ARG A 271 18.93 -48.39 -4.02
CA ARG A 271 19.62 -49.39 -3.18
C ARG A 271 19.13 -50.83 -3.40
N ARG A 272 17.86 -51.03 -3.76
CA ARG A 272 17.32 -52.38 -4.04
C ARG A 272 17.86 -52.97 -5.33
N TYR A 273 18.19 -52.15 -6.32
CA TYR A 273 18.80 -52.64 -7.57
C TYR A 273 20.24 -53.13 -7.37
N PHE A 274 20.99 -52.52 -6.45
CA PHE A 274 22.37 -52.93 -6.16
C PHE A 274 22.50 -54.11 -5.18
N ALA A 275 21.44 -54.42 -4.43
CA ALA A 275 21.42 -55.53 -3.48
C ALA A 275 20.85 -56.84 -4.06
N GLY A 276 20.51 -56.85 -5.36
CA GLY A 276 20.10 -58.09 -6.02
C GLY A 276 21.26 -59.10 -6.04
N PRO A 277 21.01 -60.40 -5.81
CA PRO A 277 22.04 -61.41 -5.97
C PRO A 277 22.60 -61.33 -7.40
N PRO A 278 23.91 -61.52 -7.61
CA PRO A 278 24.47 -61.58 -8.94
C PRO A 278 23.69 -62.61 -9.77
N PRO A 279 23.44 -62.34 -11.06
CA PRO A 279 22.77 -63.31 -11.93
C PRO A 279 23.56 -64.61 -11.83
N PHE A 280 22.88 -65.67 -11.38
CA PHE A 280 23.46 -67.01 -11.36
C PHE A 280 23.88 -67.34 -12.79
N ASP A 281 25.18 -67.60 -12.97
CA ASP A 281 25.72 -68.27 -14.15
C ASP A 281 25.07 -69.65 -14.21
N GLY A 282 23.92 -69.71 -14.90
CA GLY A 282 23.28 -70.97 -15.23
C GLY A 282 24.28 -71.81 -16.03
N PRO A 283 24.33 -73.14 -15.81
CA PRO A 283 25.22 -74.01 -16.56
C PRO A 283 24.98 -73.83 -18.06
N PRO A 284 26.04 -73.85 -18.89
CA PRO A 284 25.92 -73.64 -20.33
C PRO A 284 24.92 -74.63 -20.93
N PRO A 285 24.13 -74.22 -21.93
CA PRO A 285 23.16 -75.10 -22.57
C PRO A 285 23.85 -76.36 -23.08
N GLN A 286 23.41 -77.50 -22.56
CA GLN A 286 23.88 -78.81 -22.96
C GLN A 286 23.34 -79.08 -24.37
N TRP A 287 24.22 -79.09 -25.36
CA TRP A 287 23.88 -79.42 -26.74
C TRP A 287 23.47 -80.89 -26.82
N GLU A 288 22.19 -81.17 -27.06
CA GLU A 288 21.73 -82.50 -27.47
C GLU A 288 22.12 -82.74 -28.94
N PRO A 289 22.82 -83.84 -29.26
CA PRO A 289 23.05 -84.24 -30.64
C PRO A 289 21.72 -84.69 -31.25
N GLY A 290 21.31 -84.02 -32.32
CA GLY A 290 20.14 -84.40 -33.09
C GLY A 290 20.30 -85.80 -33.67
N ASP A 291 19.38 -86.69 -33.32
CA ASP A 291 19.25 -88.00 -33.93
C ASP A 291 18.92 -87.84 -35.41
N GLY A 292 19.83 -88.32 -36.26
CA GLY A 292 19.61 -88.44 -37.68
C GLY A 292 18.58 -89.52 -37.99
N LYS A 293 17.58 -89.14 -38.79
CA LYS A 293 16.82 -90.02 -39.67
C LYS A 293 16.57 -89.33 -41.00
#